data_AF-A0A3M1PAD0-F1
#
_entry.id   AF-A0A3M1PAD0-F1
#
_cell.length_a   1.000
_cell.length_b   1.000
_cell.length_c   1.000
_cell.angle_alpha   90.00
_cell.angle_beta   90.00
_cell.angle_gamma   90.00
#
_symmetry.space_group_name_H-M   'P 1'
#
loop_
_entity.id
_entity.type
_entity.pdbx_description
1 polymer ?
#
loop_
_entity_poly.entity_id
_entity_poly.type
_entity_poly.pdbx_seq_one_letter_code
_entity_poly.pdbx_strand_id
1 'polypeptide(L)'
;PQTAPPASPPTLKELLTAVNQISQFTTHYLGPTVAANYWRSSRPAIEWLSSFEIDRSAHIIYAASGSTPLAQPLTDEQQQWVQDWVSAFIKRCSRVIRDFATLLNQGVLDDRQKAFLALHAL
;
A
#
# COMPACT_ATOMS: atom_id res chain seq x y z
N PRO A 1 24.45 17.31 -14.98
CA PRO A 1 24.26 16.89 -13.57
C PRO A 1 22.95 17.45 -13.00
N GLN A 2 21.83 16.75 -13.22
CA GLN A 2 20.61 17.01 -12.46
C GLN A 2 20.68 16.17 -11.19
N THR A 3 20.95 16.84 -10.08
CA THR A 3 20.68 16.36 -8.73
C THR A 3 19.20 15.99 -8.64
N ALA A 4 18.92 14.73 -8.30
CA ALA A 4 17.56 14.24 -8.05
C ALA A 4 16.80 15.23 -7.14
N PRO A 5 15.56 15.63 -7.48
CA PRO A 5 14.80 16.54 -6.64
C PRO A 5 14.63 15.92 -5.24
N PRO A 6 14.61 16.74 -4.16
CA PRO A 6 14.32 16.24 -2.83
C PRO A 6 12.96 15.54 -2.89
N ALA A 7 12.94 14.25 -2.54
CA ALA A 7 11.77 13.39 -2.66
C ALA A 7 10.57 14.08 -1.99
N SER A 8 9.68 14.65 -2.80
CA SER A 8 8.46 15.24 -2.30
C SER A 8 7.66 14.15 -1.59
N PRO A 9 7.02 14.46 -0.45
CA PRO A 9 6.20 13.49 0.27
C PRO A 9 5.20 12.86 -0.70
N PRO A 10 5.02 11.52 -0.68
CA PRO A 10 4.09 10.85 -1.56
C PRO A 10 2.69 11.39 -1.32
N THR A 11 1.92 11.54 -2.38
CA THR A 11 0.52 11.95 -2.26
C THR A 11 -0.37 10.76 -1.93
N LEU A 12 -1.54 11.03 -1.37
CA LEU A 12 -2.55 9.99 -1.10
C LEU A 12 -2.94 9.23 -2.38
N LYS A 13 -2.97 9.91 -3.53
CA LYS A 13 -3.18 9.29 -4.84
C LYS A 13 -2.09 8.27 -5.18
N GLU A 14 -0.82 8.63 -5.00
CA GLU A 14 0.31 7.72 -5.28
C GLU A 14 0.29 6.52 -4.34
N LEU A 15 -0.02 6.75 -3.07
CA LEU A 15 -0.21 5.70 -2.08
C LEU A 15 -1.31 4.72 -2.53
N LEU A 16 -2.51 5.22 -2.83
CA LEU A 16 -3.64 4.41 -3.27
C LEU A 16 -3.30 3.61 -4.53
N THR A 17 -2.55 4.21 -5.45
CA THR A 17 -2.09 3.52 -6.66
C THR A 17 -1.19 2.34 -6.31
N ALA A 18 -0.20 2.54 -5.44
CA ALA A 18 0.74 1.49 -5.04
C ALA A 18 0.04 0.34 -4.29
N VAL A 19 -0.81 0.64 -3.31
CA VAL A 19 -1.52 -0.41 -2.55
C VAL A 19 -2.51 -1.18 -3.42
N ASN A 20 -3.14 -0.52 -4.39
CA ASN A 20 -4.02 -1.19 -5.35
C ASN A 20 -3.25 -2.07 -6.34
N GLN A 21 -2.05 -1.68 -6.78
CA GLN A 21 -1.19 -2.55 -7.60
C GLN A 21 -0.81 -3.81 -6.83
N ILE A 22 -0.38 -3.68 -5.56
CA ILE A 22 -0.10 -4.82 -4.68
C ILE A 22 -1.34 -5.68 -4.51
N SER A 23 -2.49 -5.06 -4.26
CA SER A 23 -3.75 -5.77 -4.05
C SER A 23 -4.16 -6.56 -5.29
N GLN A 24 -4.20 -5.91 -6.46
CA GLN A 24 -4.50 -6.54 -7.74
C GLN A 24 -3.56 -7.71 -8.00
N PHE A 25 -2.25 -7.49 -7.85
CA PHE A 25 -1.26 -8.57 -7.98
C PHE A 25 -1.59 -9.74 -7.06
N THR A 26 -1.89 -9.48 -5.78
CA THR A 26 -2.27 -10.52 -4.80
C THR A 26 -3.54 -11.27 -5.21
N THR A 27 -4.54 -10.57 -5.78
CA THR A 27 -5.80 -11.20 -6.19
C THR A 27 -5.60 -12.28 -7.25
N HIS A 28 -4.56 -12.19 -8.08
CA HIS A 28 -4.22 -13.23 -9.06
C HIS A 28 -3.77 -14.55 -8.40
N TYR A 29 -3.27 -14.52 -7.16
CA TYR A 29 -2.79 -15.70 -6.45
C TYR A 29 -3.81 -16.24 -5.44
N LEU A 30 -4.44 -15.37 -4.66
CA LEU A 30 -5.34 -15.77 -3.55
C LEU A 30 -6.82 -15.57 -3.85
N GLY A 31 -7.14 -14.86 -4.93
CA GLY A 31 -8.48 -14.36 -5.20
C GLY A 31 -8.80 -13.06 -4.44
N PRO A 32 -9.77 -12.27 -4.95
CA PRO A 32 -10.09 -10.94 -4.41
C PRO A 32 -10.65 -11.00 -2.98
N THR A 33 -11.45 -12.01 -2.64
CA THR A 33 -12.02 -12.17 -1.29
C THR A 33 -10.93 -12.34 -0.23
N VAL A 34 -9.93 -13.17 -0.50
CA VAL A 34 -8.84 -13.44 0.46
C VAL A 34 -7.93 -12.23 0.57
N ALA A 35 -7.56 -11.61 -0.56
CA ALA A 35 -6.76 -10.38 -0.57
C ALA A 35 -7.45 -9.26 0.23
N ALA A 36 -8.74 -9.02 0.00
CA ALA A 36 -9.51 -8.02 0.75
C ALA A 36 -9.54 -8.34 2.26
N ASN A 37 -9.74 -9.61 2.63
CA ASN A 37 -9.73 -10.03 4.03
C ASN A 37 -8.34 -9.82 4.68
N TYR A 38 -7.26 -10.10 3.95
CA TYR A 38 -5.90 -9.91 4.44
C TYR A 38 -5.57 -8.44 4.64
N TRP A 39 -5.97 -7.56 3.72
CA TRP A 39 -5.85 -6.11 3.90
C TRP A 39 -6.57 -5.64 5.16
N ARG A 40 -7.84 -6.03 5.32
CA ARG A 40 -8.65 -5.68 6.49
C ARG A 40 -8.05 -6.19 7.80
N SER A 41 -7.55 -7.43 7.79
CA SER A 41 -6.99 -8.09 8.98
C SER A 41 -5.57 -7.65 9.32
N SER A 42 -4.86 -7.04 8.38
CA SER A 42 -3.51 -6.51 8.60
C SER A 42 -3.54 -5.02 8.90
N ARG A 43 -4.71 -4.36 8.80
CA ARG A 43 -4.89 -2.93 9.04
C ARG A 43 -4.74 -2.63 10.53
N PRO A 44 -3.78 -1.77 10.93
CA PRO A 44 -3.70 -1.34 12.32
C PRO A 44 -4.93 -0.54 12.73
N ALA A 45 -5.26 -0.59 14.02
CA ALA A 45 -6.43 0.06 14.61
C ALA A 45 -6.19 1.57 14.80
N ILE A 46 -5.99 2.29 13.69
CA ILE A 46 -5.71 3.72 13.64
C ILE A 46 -6.86 4.43 12.95
N GLU A 47 -7.35 5.52 13.55
CA GLU A 47 -8.53 6.25 13.06
C GLU A 47 -8.38 6.70 11.60
N TRP A 48 -7.22 7.25 11.23
CA TRP A 48 -6.94 7.65 9.85
C TRP A 48 -7.00 6.48 8.87
N LEU A 49 -6.44 5.32 9.23
CA LEU A 49 -6.53 4.11 8.40
C LEU A 49 -7.95 3.54 8.31
N SER A 50 -8.81 3.85 9.27
CA SER A 50 -10.23 3.48 9.21
C SER A 50 -10.97 4.17 8.05
N SER A 51 -10.44 5.29 7.54
CA SER A 51 -10.97 5.97 6.35
C SER A 51 -10.68 5.23 5.04
N PHE A 52 -9.79 4.23 5.05
CA PHE A 52 -9.55 3.38 3.88
C PHE A 52 -10.59 2.27 3.84
N GLU A 53 -11.39 2.24 2.77
CA GLU A 53 -12.32 1.16 2.49
C GLU A 53 -11.71 0.19 1.50
N ILE A 54 -11.96 -1.11 1.72
CA ILE A 54 -11.54 -2.17 0.81
C ILE A 54 -12.79 -2.83 0.25
N ASP A 55 -13.00 -2.69 -1.05
CA ASP A 55 -14.11 -3.29 -1.79
C ASP A 55 -13.94 -4.82 -1.90
N ARG A 56 -15.01 -5.52 -2.28
CA ARG A 56 -15.04 -6.96 -2.58
C ARG A 56 -14.01 -7.39 -3.62
N SER A 57 -13.62 -6.48 -4.52
CA SER A 57 -12.57 -6.71 -5.53
C SER A 57 -11.15 -6.55 -4.97
N ALA A 58 -11.01 -6.39 -3.66
CA ALA A 58 -9.79 -5.97 -2.98
C ALA A 58 -9.26 -4.60 -3.43
N HIS A 59 -10.11 -3.79 -4.06
CA HIS A 59 -9.76 -2.43 -4.44
C HIS A 59 -9.86 -1.50 -3.23
N ILE A 60 -8.82 -0.72 -2.98
CA ILE A 60 -8.70 0.14 -1.80
C ILE A 60 -9.02 1.58 -2.22
N ILE A 61 -10.00 2.18 -1.57
CA ILE A 61 -10.39 3.58 -1.75
C ILE A 61 -10.22 4.33 -0.44
N TYR A 62 -10.01 5.65 -0.53
CA TYR A 62 -10.01 6.51 0.65
C TYR A 62 -11.34 7.25 0.73
N ALA A 63 -12.16 6.88 1.70
CA ALA A 63 -13.51 7.40 1.95
C ALA A 63 -13.58 8.15 3.28
N ALA A 64 -12.60 9.03 3.54
CA ALA A 64 -12.73 9.95 4.67
C ALA A 64 -13.96 10.85 4.46
N SER A 65 -14.71 11.09 5.53
CA SER A 65 -15.94 11.91 5.52
C SER A 65 -15.69 13.41 5.29
N GLY A 66 -14.54 13.79 4.74
CA GLY A 66 -14.16 15.16 4.42
C GLY A 66 -13.54 15.26 3.04
N SER A 67 -13.53 16.47 2.48
CA SER A 67 -12.92 16.80 1.19
C SER A 67 -11.39 16.75 1.23
N THR A 68 -10.78 15.69 1.76
CA THR A 68 -9.33 15.50 1.71
C THR A 68 -8.93 15.29 0.26
N PRO A 69 -8.18 16.21 -0.37
CA PRO A 69 -7.81 16.06 -1.75
C PRO A 69 -6.80 14.91 -1.88
N LEU A 70 -7.00 14.02 -2.86
CA LEU A 70 -6.05 12.93 -3.14
C LEU A 70 -4.64 13.43 -3.52
N ALA A 71 -4.54 14.69 -3.94
CA ALA A 71 -3.27 15.37 -4.22
C ALA A 71 -2.55 15.86 -2.95
N GLN A 72 -3.16 15.71 -1.77
CA GLN A 72 -2.51 16.08 -0.52
C GLN A 72 -1.29 15.18 -0.28
N PRO A 73 -0.13 15.76 0.08
CA PRO A 73 1.01 14.98 0.55
C PRO A 73 0.69 14.28 1.87
N LEU A 74 1.20 13.06 2.04
CA LEU A 74 1.18 12.38 3.32
C LEU A 74 2.13 13.06 4.31
N THR A 75 1.73 13.10 5.57
CA THR A 75 2.67 13.37 6.66
C THR A 75 3.54 12.15 6.93
N ASP A 76 4.70 12.34 7.56
CA ASP A 76 5.61 11.25 7.94
C ASP A 76 4.90 10.17 8.78
N GLU A 77 3.99 10.58 9.66
CA GLU A 77 3.21 9.69 10.51
C GLU A 77 2.23 8.82 9.69
N GLN A 78 1.49 9.45 8.76
CA GLN A 78 0.61 8.72 7.83
C GLN A 78 1.39 7.75 6.96
N GLN A 79 2.57 8.17 6.49
CA GLN A 79 3.43 7.31 5.69
C GLN A 79 3.88 6.10 6.50
N GLN A 80 4.31 6.30 7.75
CA GLN A 80 4.75 5.22 8.64
C GLN A 80 3.62 4.23 8.93
N TRP A 81 2.39 4.70 9.16
CA TRP A 81 1.24 3.81 9.36
C TRP A 81 0.94 2.95 8.14
N VAL A 82 1.09 3.49 6.94
CA VAL A 82 0.88 2.73 5.71
C VAL A 82 2.02 1.76 5.45
N GLN A 83 3.27 2.17 5.72
CA GLN A 83 4.42 1.27 5.65
C GLN A 83 4.21 0.05 6.56
N ASP A 84 3.77 0.27 7.79
CA ASP A 84 3.45 -0.83 8.72
C ASP A 84 2.32 -1.72 8.19
N TRP A 85 1.22 -1.10 7.72
CA TRP A 85 0.08 -1.83 7.16
C TRP A 85 0.47 -2.70 5.95
N VAL A 86 1.22 -2.12 4.99
CA VAL A 86 1.69 -2.83 3.79
C VAL A 86 2.68 -3.92 4.18
N SER A 87 3.61 -3.66 5.10
CA SER A 87 4.55 -4.67 5.61
C SER A 87 3.82 -5.85 6.25
N ALA A 88 2.81 -5.58 7.09
CA ALA A 88 2.00 -6.61 7.73
C ALA A 88 1.23 -7.44 6.70
N PHE A 89 0.67 -6.79 5.67
CA PHE A 89 0.00 -7.47 4.56
C PHE A 89 0.96 -8.38 3.77
N ILE A 90 2.12 -7.87 3.37
CA ILE A 90 3.12 -8.63 2.61
C ILE A 90 3.62 -9.82 3.42
N LYS A 91 3.93 -9.64 4.71
CA LYS A 91 4.33 -10.71 5.63
C LYS A 91 3.27 -11.81 5.70
N ARG A 92 1.98 -11.43 5.69
CA ARG A 92 0.88 -12.39 5.70
C ARG A 92 0.77 -13.14 4.37
N CYS A 93 0.82 -12.43 3.25
CA CYS A 93 0.81 -13.05 1.92
C CYS A 93 2.02 -13.96 1.70
N SER A 94 3.21 -13.60 2.20
CA SER A 94 4.44 -14.39 2.09
C SER A 94 4.38 -15.74 2.81
N ARG A 95 3.41 -15.95 3.72
CA ARG A 95 3.18 -17.27 4.34
C ARG A 95 2.47 -18.25 3.41
N VAL A 96 1.76 -17.74 2.40
CA VAL A 96 0.93 -18.53 1.48
C VAL A 96 1.53 -18.52 0.07
N ILE A 97 2.02 -17.37 -0.36
CA ILE A 97 2.67 -17.16 -1.66
C ILE A 97 4.18 -17.15 -1.44
N ARG A 98 4.87 -18.12 -2.05
CA ARG A 98 6.32 -18.21 -1.99
C ARG A 98 6.97 -17.03 -2.70
N ASP A 99 8.03 -16.47 -2.12
CA ASP A 99 8.81 -15.36 -2.70
C ASP A 99 7.97 -14.12 -3.04
N PHE A 100 6.83 -13.92 -2.35
CA PHE A 100 5.89 -12.84 -2.64
C PHE A 100 6.50 -11.44 -2.59
N ALA A 101 7.33 -11.17 -1.59
CA ALA A 101 8.02 -9.88 -1.46
C ALA A 101 8.96 -9.63 -2.65
N THR A 102 9.69 -10.66 -3.08
CA THR A 102 10.56 -10.60 -4.26
C THR A 102 9.78 -10.33 -5.53
N LEU A 103 8.63 -10.99 -5.72
CA LEU A 103 7.76 -10.79 -6.88
C LEU A 103 7.22 -9.35 -6.95
N LEU A 104 6.76 -8.80 -5.82
CA LEU A 104 6.33 -7.40 -5.75
C LEU A 104 7.47 -6.44 -6.10
N ASN A 105 8.68 -6.73 -5.60
CA ASN A 105 9.86 -5.92 -5.85
C ASN A 105 10.33 -5.99 -7.32
N GLN A 106 10.10 -7.11 -8.03
CA GLN A 106 10.61 -7.28 -9.38
C GLN A 106 9.70 -6.69 -10.47
N GLY A 107 8.39 -6.59 -10.27
CA GLY A 107 7.49 -6.26 -11.39
C GLY A 107 6.23 -5.46 -11.09
N VAL A 108 5.93 -5.15 -9.83
CA VAL A 108 4.64 -4.53 -9.48
C VAL A 108 4.77 -3.05 -9.12
N LEU A 109 5.89 -2.68 -8.49
CA LEU A 109 6.11 -1.35 -7.97
C LEU A 109 7.31 -0.67 -8.62
N ASP A 110 7.17 0.61 -8.91
CA ASP A 110 8.26 1.49 -9.35
C ASP A 110 9.22 1.83 -8.20
N ASP A 111 10.45 2.25 -8.53
CA ASP A 111 11.48 2.62 -7.54
C ASP A 111 11.00 3.66 -6.53
N ARG A 112 10.20 4.63 -6.98
CA ARG A 112 9.60 5.65 -6.10
C ARG A 112 8.63 5.03 -5.08
N GLN A 113 7.80 4.09 -5.51
CA GLN A 113 6.84 3.42 -4.63
C GLN A 113 7.53 2.52 -3.61
N LYS A 114 8.56 1.80 -4.05
CA LYS A 114 9.40 0.99 -3.16
C LYS A 114 10.09 1.84 -2.09
N ALA A 115 10.59 3.02 -2.47
CA ALA A 115 11.26 3.93 -1.56
C ALA A 115 10.30 4.43 -0.45
N PHE A 116 9.12 4.97 -0.81
CA PHE A 116 8.21 5.51 0.20
C PHE A 116 7.46 4.43 1.01
N LEU A 117 7.29 3.22 0.47
CA LEU A 117 6.74 2.08 1.21
C LEU A 117 7.80 1.32 2.04
N ALA A 118 9.06 1.80 2.04
CA ALA A 118 10.18 1.16 2.72
C ALA A 118 10.37 -0.33 2.36
N LEU A 119 10.00 -0.72 1.13
CA LEU A 119 10.09 -2.12 0.66
C LEU A 119 11.50 -2.53 0.22
N HIS A 120 12.44 -1.58 0.19
CA HIS A 120 13.83 -1.87 -0.17
C HIS A 120 14.54 -2.80 0.85
N ALA A 121 13.98 -2.95 2.06
CA ALA A 121 14.53 -3.72 3.16
C ALA A 121 13.88 -5.12 3.33
N LEU A 122 13.04 -5.55 2.39
CA LEU A 122 12.41 -6.88 2.36
C LEU A 122 13.20 -7.85 1.48
#